data_AF-A0A2K6LI70-F1
#
_entry.id   AF-A0A2K6LI70-F1
#
_cell.length_a   1.000
_cell.length_b   1.000
_cell.length_c   1.000
_cell.angle_alpha   90.00
_cell.angle_beta   90.00
_cell.angle_gamma   90.00
#
_symmetry.space_group_name_H-M   'P 1'
#
loop_
_entity.id
_entity.type
_entity.pdbx_description
1 polymer ?
#
loop_
_entity_poly.entity_id
_entity_poly.type
_entity_poly.pdbx_seq_one_letter_code
_entity_poly.pdbx_strand_id
1 'polypeptide(L)'
;AMFDYDKSKDSGLPSQGLSFKYGDILHVINASDDEWWQARRVMLEGDSEEMGVIPSKRRVERKERARLKTVKFNAKPGVIDSKGDIPGLGDDGYGTKTLRGQEDLILSYEPVTRQEINYTRPVIILGPMKDRINDDLISEFPDKFGSCVPHTTRPKRDYEVDGRDYHFVISREQMEKDIQEHKFIEAGQYNDNLYGTSVQSVRFVAERGKHCILDVSGNAIKRLQVAQLYPIAIFIKPRSLEPLMEMNKRLTEEQAKKTYDRAIKLEQEFGEYFTAIVQGDTLEDIYNQCKLVIEEQSGPFIWIPSKEKL
;
A
#
# COMPACT_ATOMS: atom_id res chain seq x y z
N ALA A 1 4.61 -8.84 -9.48
CA ALA A 1 4.94 -7.84 -10.50
C ALA A 1 4.46 -6.49 -10.01
N MET A 2 5.19 -5.39 -10.26
CA MET A 2 4.87 -4.08 -9.68
C MET A 2 4.23 -3.10 -10.69
N PHE A 3 3.71 -3.61 -11.80
CA PHE A 3 3.03 -2.85 -12.84
C PHE A 3 2.14 -3.77 -13.69
N ASP A 4 1.21 -3.17 -14.45
CA ASP A 4 0.40 -3.86 -15.44
C ASP A 4 1.16 -4.02 -16.76
N TYR A 5 1.15 -5.23 -17.33
CA TYR A 5 1.71 -5.50 -18.64
C TYR A 5 0.69 -6.14 -19.58
N ASP A 6 0.46 -5.50 -20.72
CA ASP A 6 -0.42 -5.97 -21.77
C ASP A 6 0.40 -6.25 -23.04
N LYS A 7 0.57 -7.53 -23.35
CA LYS A 7 1.35 -8.00 -24.49
C LYS A 7 0.86 -7.44 -25.83
N SER A 8 -0.44 -7.13 -25.95
CA SER A 8 -1.00 -6.59 -27.20
C SER A 8 -0.48 -5.19 -27.55
N LYS A 9 0.08 -4.48 -26.56
CA LYS A 9 0.63 -3.13 -26.70
C LYS A 9 2.14 -3.11 -26.98
N ASP A 10 2.80 -4.28 -27.02
CA ASP A 10 4.25 -4.38 -27.29
C ASP A 10 4.49 -5.14 -28.61
N SER A 11 4.83 -4.39 -29.67
CA SER A 11 5.09 -4.96 -31.00
C SER A 11 6.49 -5.57 -31.14
N GLY A 12 7.36 -5.47 -30.13
CA GLY A 12 8.75 -5.93 -30.18
C GLY A 12 8.99 -7.31 -29.55
N LEU A 13 7.95 -8.13 -29.39
CA LEU A 13 8.00 -9.42 -28.70
C LEU A 13 8.81 -10.46 -29.50
N PRO A 14 9.79 -11.15 -28.90
CA PRO A 14 10.55 -12.21 -29.57
C PRO A 14 9.76 -13.52 -29.72
N SER A 15 8.71 -13.71 -28.91
CA SER A 15 7.82 -14.88 -28.94
C SER A 15 6.47 -14.56 -28.27
N GLN A 16 5.66 -15.57 -27.93
CA GLN A 16 4.38 -15.36 -27.25
C GLN A 16 4.56 -14.60 -25.93
N GLY A 17 4.04 -13.37 -25.87
CA GLY A 17 4.06 -12.58 -24.64
C GLY A 17 3.14 -13.16 -23.56
N LEU A 18 3.47 -12.87 -22.30
CA LEU A 18 2.66 -13.18 -21.13
C LEU A 18 2.14 -11.87 -20.53
N SER A 19 0.83 -11.63 -20.58
CA SER A 19 0.21 -10.48 -19.90
C SER A 19 0.05 -10.75 -18.41
N PHE A 20 0.18 -9.71 -17.59
CA PHE A 20 0.01 -9.79 -16.14
C PHE A 20 -0.45 -8.45 -15.56
N LYS A 21 -0.92 -8.50 -14.33
CA LYS A 21 -1.35 -7.33 -13.54
C LYS A 21 -0.38 -7.02 -12.42
N TYR A 22 -0.46 -5.80 -11.90
CA TYR A 22 0.15 -5.47 -10.62
C TYR A 22 -0.25 -6.51 -9.56
N GLY A 23 0.71 -6.97 -8.75
CA GLY A 23 0.50 -7.98 -7.71
C GLY A 23 0.61 -9.43 -8.19
N ASP A 24 0.52 -9.71 -9.51
CA ASP A 24 0.67 -11.08 -10.03
C ASP A 24 2.04 -11.65 -9.66
N ILE A 25 2.05 -12.91 -9.23
CA ILE A 25 3.28 -13.66 -8.96
C ILE A 25 3.71 -14.38 -10.24
N LEU A 26 5.00 -14.22 -10.58
CA LEU A 26 5.58 -14.74 -11.81
C LEU A 26 6.73 -15.68 -11.46
N HIS A 27 6.65 -16.93 -11.91
CA HIS A 27 7.75 -17.87 -11.85
C HIS A 27 8.63 -17.66 -13.09
N VAL A 28 9.80 -17.05 -12.89
CA VAL A 28 10.79 -16.81 -13.94
C VAL A 28 11.59 -18.09 -14.18
N ILE A 29 11.48 -18.63 -15.39
CA ILE A 29 12.13 -19.88 -15.81
C ILE A 29 13.52 -19.59 -16.38
N ASN A 30 13.64 -18.50 -17.15
CA ASN A 30 14.90 -18.08 -17.74
C ASN A 30 15.00 -16.55 -17.77
N ALA A 31 16.08 -16.03 -17.17
CA ALA A 31 16.41 -14.61 -17.12
C ALA A 31 17.77 -14.26 -17.76
N SER A 32 18.29 -15.13 -18.64
CA SER A 32 19.63 -14.94 -19.24
C SER A 32 19.70 -13.81 -20.27
N ASP A 33 18.57 -13.43 -20.86
CA ASP A 33 18.48 -12.36 -21.86
C ASP A 33 18.21 -11.01 -21.18
N ASP A 34 18.91 -9.97 -21.66
CA ASP A 34 18.91 -8.62 -21.09
C ASP A 34 17.59 -7.85 -21.33
N GLU A 35 16.75 -8.29 -22.28
CA GLU A 35 15.52 -7.61 -22.70
C GLU A 35 14.26 -8.39 -22.38
N TRP A 36 14.30 -9.72 -22.43
CA TRP A 36 13.12 -10.58 -22.31
C TRP A 36 13.37 -11.81 -21.45
N TRP A 37 12.51 -12.03 -20.46
CA TRP A 37 12.57 -13.21 -19.60
C TRP A 37 11.44 -14.18 -19.94
N GLN A 38 11.68 -15.48 -19.79
CA GLN A 38 10.64 -16.51 -19.90
C GLN A 38 10.05 -16.75 -18.53
N ALA A 39 8.71 -16.68 -18.43
CA ALA A 39 8.01 -16.86 -17.18
C ALA A 39 6.64 -17.52 -17.39
N ARG A 40 6.03 -17.89 -16.27
CA ARG A 40 4.61 -18.27 -16.16
C ARG A 40 3.98 -17.63 -14.93
N ARG A 41 2.66 -17.44 -14.96
CA ARG A 41 1.92 -16.92 -13.79
C ARG A 41 1.77 -18.01 -12.74
N VAL A 42 1.87 -17.65 -11.48
CA VAL A 42 1.53 -18.54 -10.36
C VAL A 42 0.10 -18.25 -9.93
N MET A 43 -0.75 -19.27 -9.95
CA MET A 43 -2.14 -19.23 -9.47
C MET A 43 -2.24 -19.88 -8.08
N LEU A 44 -3.41 -19.76 -7.43
CA LEU A 44 -3.66 -20.36 -6.12
C LEU A 44 -3.46 -21.89 -6.10
N GLU A 45 -3.86 -22.57 -7.18
CA GLU A 45 -3.74 -24.02 -7.34
C GLU A 45 -2.34 -24.46 -7.80
N GLY A 46 -1.43 -23.52 -8.09
CA GLY A 46 -0.09 -23.78 -8.57
C GLY A 46 0.26 -22.98 -9.83
N ASP A 47 1.35 -23.35 -10.48
CA ASP A 47 1.83 -22.66 -11.67
C ASP A 47 0.88 -22.86 -12.86
N SER A 48 0.60 -21.78 -13.58
CA SER A 48 -0.12 -21.82 -14.85
C SER A 48 0.63 -22.65 -15.89
N GLU A 49 -0.11 -23.36 -16.75
CA GLU A 49 0.46 -24.01 -17.94
C GLU A 49 0.89 -22.99 -19.01
N GLU A 50 0.33 -21.77 -18.98
CA GLU A 50 0.70 -20.71 -19.93
C GLU A 50 2.09 -20.15 -19.61
N MET A 51 3.04 -20.47 -20.48
CA MET A 51 4.37 -19.84 -20.53
C MET A 51 4.41 -18.74 -21.59
N GLY A 52 5.19 -17.69 -21.32
CA GLY A 52 5.45 -16.66 -22.30
C GLY A 52 6.59 -15.74 -21.89
N VAL A 53 6.89 -14.76 -22.73
CA VAL A 53 7.91 -13.76 -22.44
C VAL A 53 7.35 -12.54 -21.73
N ILE A 54 8.10 -12.06 -20.75
CA ILE A 54 7.88 -10.81 -20.02
C ILE A 54 9.10 -9.89 -20.23
N PRO A 55 8.93 -8.56 -20.22
CA PRO A 55 10.08 -7.66 -20.36
C PRO A 55 11.02 -7.83 -19.16
N SER A 56 12.33 -7.76 -19.36
CA SER A 56 13.29 -7.76 -18.26
C SER A 56 13.13 -6.50 -17.40
N LYS A 57 13.60 -6.55 -16.14
CA LYS A 57 13.70 -5.37 -15.27
C LYS A 57 14.39 -4.20 -15.97
N ARG A 58 15.53 -4.46 -16.62
CA ARG A 58 16.31 -3.45 -17.33
C ARG A 58 15.53 -2.80 -18.47
N ARG A 59 14.74 -3.58 -19.21
CA ARG A 59 13.88 -3.09 -20.29
C ARG A 59 12.77 -2.19 -19.77
N VAL A 60 12.08 -2.60 -18.70
CA VAL A 60 11.02 -1.81 -18.06
C VAL A 60 11.56 -0.47 -17.57
N GLU A 61 12.65 -0.48 -16.81
CA GLU A 61 13.27 0.72 -16.26
C GLU A 61 13.75 1.68 -17.36
N ARG A 62 14.33 1.15 -18.45
CA ARG A 62 14.77 1.98 -19.57
C ARG A 62 13.58 2.69 -20.25
N LYS A 63 12.48 1.96 -20.49
CA LYS A 63 11.28 2.47 -21.16
C LYS A 63 10.59 3.55 -20.32
N GLU A 64 10.40 3.32 -19.03
CA GLU A 64 9.77 4.30 -18.13
C GLU A 64 10.65 5.54 -17.92
N ARG A 65 11.96 5.37 -17.80
CA ARG A 65 12.89 6.52 -17.69
C ARG A 65 12.86 7.40 -18.93
N ALA A 66 12.74 6.81 -20.12
CA ALA A 66 12.57 7.55 -21.37
C ALA A 66 11.23 8.31 -21.39
N ARG A 67 10.13 7.66 -20.98
CA ARG A 67 8.80 8.28 -20.90
C ARG A 67 8.77 9.48 -19.95
N LEU A 68 9.34 9.34 -18.75
CA LEU A 68 9.40 10.41 -17.75
C LEU A 68 10.21 11.62 -18.26
N LYS A 69 11.31 11.40 -18.99
CA LYS A 69 12.06 12.49 -19.62
C LYS A 69 11.18 13.25 -20.62
N THR A 70 10.46 12.56 -21.50
CA THR A 70 9.56 13.20 -22.48
C THR A 70 8.43 13.99 -21.81
N VAL A 71 7.82 13.46 -20.74
CA VAL A 71 6.76 14.18 -20.00
C VAL A 71 7.29 15.46 -19.35
N LYS A 72 8.50 15.43 -18.79
CA LYS A 72 9.16 16.62 -18.21
C LYS A 72 9.42 17.72 -19.26
N PHE A 73 9.68 17.37 -20.52
CA PHE A 73 9.82 18.35 -21.62
C PHE A 73 8.50 18.99 -22.07
N ASN A 74 7.36 18.30 -21.90
CA ASN A 74 6.05 18.82 -22.30
C ASN A 74 5.33 19.63 -21.20
N ALA A 75 5.83 19.62 -19.97
CA ALA A 75 5.38 20.53 -18.92
C ALA A 75 5.92 21.94 -19.23
N LYS A 76 5.03 22.90 -19.55
CA LYS A 76 5.40 24.29 -19.89
C LYS A 76 6.36 24.89 -18.85
N PRO A 77 7.42 25.62 -19.26
CA PRO A 77 8.27 26.35 -18.32
C PRO A 77 7.52 27.60 -17.84
N GLY A 78 6.96 27.54 -16.63
CA GLY A 78 6.19 28.65 -16.06
C GLY A 78 6.25 28.63 -14.54
N VAL A 79 6.88 29.65 -13.97
CA VAL A 79 7.04 29.95 -12.53
C VAL A 79 8.15 29.16 -11.82
N ILE A 80 9.40 29.49 -12.17
CA ILE A 80 10.52 29.38 -11.22
C ILE A 80 10.41 30.60 -10.32
N ASP A 81 9.89 30.41 -9.10
CA ASP A 81 9.88 31.47 -8.10
C ASP A 81 11.32 31.71 -7.65
N SER A 82 11.88 32.84 -8.12
CA SER A 82 13.22 33.28 -7.77
C SER A 82 13.19 33.95 -6.41
N LYS A 83 13.32 33.17 -5.33
CA LYS A 83 13.86 33.67 -4.07
C LYS A 83 15.05 32.79 -3.67
N GLY A 84 16.23 33.38 -3.80
CA GLY A 84 17.47 32.77 -3.39
C GLY A 84 17.65 32.84 -1.89
N ASP A 85 18.24 31.79 -1.33
CA ASP A 85 18.70 31.77 0.05
C ASP A 85 20.24 31.79 0.08
N ILE A 86 20.73 32.83 0.75
CA ILE A 86 22.12 33.13 1.08
C ILE A 86 22.60 32.12 2.15
N PRO A 87 23.84 31.61 2.12
CA PRO A 87 24.29 30.66 3.13
C PRO A 87 24.67 31.37 4.44
N GLY A 88 24.01 30.99 5.54
CA GLY A 88 24.47 31.25 6.90
C GLY A 88 23.50 32.03 7.76
N LEU A 89 22.62 31.32 8.46
CA LEU A 89 22.06 31.60 9.80
C LEU A 89 21.23 30.36 10.19
N GLY A 90 21.55 29.76 11.33
CA GLY A 90 20.91 28.52 11.80
C GLY A 90 19.53 28.77 12.38
N ASP A 91 18.66 27.76 12.26
CA ASP A 91 17.57 27.49 13.20
C ASP A 91 17.17 26.02 13.09
N ASP A 92 16.80 25.45 14.23
CA ASP A 92 16.71 24.01 14.49
C ASP A 92 15.40 23.44 13.94
N GLY A 93 15.49 22.50 13.00
CA GLY A 93 14.29 21.85 12.45
C GLY A 93 14.64 20.62 11.63
N TYR A 94 14.07 19.48 12.02
CA TYR A 94 14.14 18.18 11.35
C TYR A 94 14.23 18.33 9.82
N GLY A 95 15.46 18.13 9.33
CA GLY A 95 15.85 18.49 7.98
C GLY A 95 15.06 17.75 6.92
N THR A 96 14.37 18.53 6.10
CA THR A 96 13.88 18.22 4.76
C THR A 96 15.06 17.82 3.85
N LYS A 97 15.57 16.60 4.03
CA LYS A 97 16.57 15.96 3.16
C LYS A 97 15.93 15.03 2.11
N THR A 98 14.67 15.24 1.73
CA THR A 98 13.95 14.28 0.86
C THR A 98 13.87 14.65 -0.61
N LEU A 99 14.30 15.84 -1.06
CA LEU A 99 14.05 16.27 -2.45
C LEU A 99 15.21 16.04 -3.45
N ARG A 100 16.34 15.47 -3.03
CA ARG A 100 17.49 15.21 -3.94
C ARG A 100 17.92 13.74 -4.03
N GLY A 101 17.20 12.80 -3.41
CA GLY A 101 17.64 11.40 -3.26
C GLY A 101 16.79 10.31 -3.94
N GLN A 102 15.55 10.61 -4.36
CA GLN A 102 14.81 9.69 -5.22
C GLN A 102 15.26 9.91 -6.67
N GLU A 103 16.30 9.20 -7.10
CA GLU A 103 16.31 8.76 -8.50
C GLU A 103 14.93 8.11 -8.74
N ASP A 104 14.17 8.60 -9.73
CA ASP A 104 12.80 8.18 -10.03
C ASP A 104 12.68 6.65 -9.86
N LEU A 105 12.15 6.16 -8.71
CA LEU A 105 12.05 4.73 -8.41
C LEU A 105 11.06 4.14 -9.41
N ILE A 106 11.55 3.34 -10.35
CA ILE A 106 10.71 2.71 -11.35
C ILE A 106 10.31 1.33 -10.85
N LEU A 107 9.03 1.19 -10.55
CA LEU A 107 8.42 -0.09 -10.20
C LEU A 107 8.50 -1.04 -11.41
N SER A 108 9.11 -2.21 -11.19
CA SER A 108 9.25 -3.27 -12.21
C SER A 108 8.87 -4.62 -11.60
N TYR A 109 9.84 -5.31 -10.99
CA TYR A 109 9.65 -6.60 -10.37
C TYR A 109 10.27 -6.60 -8.97
N GLU A 110 9.59 -7.24 -8.03
CA GLU A 110 10.08 -7.51 -6.68
C GLU A 110 10.30 -9.02 -6.54
N PRO A 111 11.51 -9.48 -6.19
CA PRO A 111 11.76 -10.86 -5.80
C PRO A 111 10.93 -11.22 -4.59
N VAL A 112 10.26 -12.37 -4.64
CA VAL A 112 9.45 -12.87 -3.54
C VAL A 112 9.80 -14.30 -3.21
N THR A 113 9.58 -14.67 -1.95
CA THR A 113 9.66 -16.06 -1.49
C THR A 113 8.36 -16.46 -0.82
N ARG A 114 8.06 -17.76 -0.86
CA ARG A 114 6.84 -18.33 -0.27
C ARG A 114 7.10 -18.67 1.19
N GLN A 115 6.28 -18.16 2.10
CA GLN A 115 6.37 -18.40 3.54
C GLN A 115 5.04 -18.92 4.09
N GLU A 116 5.11 -19.90 4.99
CA GLU A 116 3.97 -20.35 5.79
C GLU A 116 3.75 -19.43 6.99
N ILE A 117 2.51 -19.06 7.27
CA ILE A 117 2.10 -18.23 8.40
C ILE A 117 1.06 -18.95 9.26
N ASN A 118 1.04 -18.61 10.55
CA ASN A 118 0.15 -19.20 11.56
C ASN A 118 -0.81 -18.16 12.18
N TYR A 119 -1.05 -17.05 11.48
CA TYR A 119 -1.96 -15.98 11.89
C TYR A 119 -2.79 -15.52 10.71
N THR A 120 -3.93 -14.89 10.98
CA THR A 120 -4.75 -14.26 9.93
C THR A 120 -4.21 -12.87 9.62
N ARG A 121 -3.87 -12.60 8.36
CA ARG A 121 -3.20 -11.36 7.95
C ARG A 121 -4.05 -10.12 8.28
N PRO A 122 -3.45 -9.03 8.81
CA PRO A 122 -4.13 -7.74 8.90
C PRO A 122 -4.50 -7.21 7.50
N VAL A 123 -5.52 -6.35 7.40
CA VAL A 123 -5.95 -5.73 6.14
C VAL A 123 -5.86 -4.22 6.28
N ILE A 124 -5.22 -3.59 5.29
CA ILE A 124 -5.12 -2.13 5.17
C ILE A 124 -5.70 -1.74 3.82
N ILE A 125 -6.77 -0.94 3.84
CA ILE A 125 -7.38 -0.39 2.63
C ILE A 125 -7.03 1.09 2.55
N LEU A 126 -6.42 1.49 1.44
CA LEU A 126 -5.94 2.85 1.19
C LEU A 126 -6.65 3.44 -0.01
N GLY A 127 -6.75 4.77 -0.04
CA GLY A 127 -7.39 5.50 -1.13
C GLY A 127 -8.84 5.91 -0.83
N PRO A 128 -9.56 6.39 -1.84
CA PRO A 128 -10.93 6.89 -1.70
C PRO A 128 -11.89 5.79 -1.25
N MET A 129 -12.92 6.16 -0.50
CA MET A 129 -13.98 5.25 -0.01
C MET A 129 -13.52 4.15 0.97
N LYS A 130 -12.25 4.11 1.39
CA LYS A 130 -11.72 3.10 2.32
C LYS A 130 -12.56 2.91 3.58
N ASP A 131 -13.08 4.00 4.15
CA ASP A 131 -13.82 3.96 5.42
C ASP A 131 -15.11 3.15 5.28
N ARG A 132 -15.82 3.36 4.18
CA ARG A 132 -17.04 2.62 3.88
C ARG A 132 -16.76 1.14 3.63
N ILE A 133 -15.69 0.83 2.89
CA ILE A 133 -15.29 -0.58 2.67
C ILE A 133 -14.92 -1.26 3.98
N ASN A 134 -14.18 -0.57 4.86
CA ASN A 134 -13.82 -1.08 6.18
C ASN A 134 -15.06 -1.39 7.03
N ASP A 135 -16.00 -0.45 7.10
CA ASP A 135 -17.26 -0.62 7.83
C ASP A 135 -18.09 -1.78 7.29
N ASP A 136 -18.24 -1.87 5.96
CA ASP A 136 -19.01 -2.92 5.29
C ASP A 136 -18.39 -4.32 5.54
N LEU A 137 -17.06 -4.47 5.49
CA LEU A 137 -16.38 -5.74 5.78
C LEU A 137 -16.63 -6.23 7.22
N ILE A 138 -16.55 -5.32 8.20
CA ILE A 138 -16.75 -5.66 9.62
C ILE A 138 -18.22 -6.00 9.89
N SER A 139 -19.13 -5.23 9.31
CA SER A 139 -20.57 -5.38 9.51
C SER A 139 -21.12 -6.65 8.84
N GLU A 140 -20.69 -6.95 7.61
CA GLU A 140 -21.17 -8.10 6.84
C GLU A 140 -20.54 -9.42 7.31
N PHE A 141 -19.28 -9.39 7.77
CA PHE A 141 -18.54 -10.60 8.15
C PHE A 141 -17.84 -10.47 9.53
N PRO A 142 -18.61 -10.29 10.62
CA PRO A 142 -18.06 -10.06 11.97
C PRO A 142 -17.24 -11.23 12.50
N ASP A 143 -17.42 -12.44 11.98
CA ASP A 143 -16.63 -13.61 12.35
C ASP A 143 -15.27 -13.68 11.65
N LYS A 144 -15.12 -13.01 10.50
CA LYS A 144 -13.87 -12.99 9.73
C LYS A 144 -13.04 -11.73 9.96
N PHE A 145 -13.69 -10.60 10.24
CA PHE A 145 -13.02 -9.31 10.41
C PHE A 145 -13.23 -8.75 11.81
N GLY A 146 -12.30 -7.91 12.25
CA GLY A 146 -12.45 -7.14 13.47
C GLY A 146 -11.47 -5.98 13.53
N SER A 147 -11.77 -5.01 14.39
CA SER A 147 -10.86 -3.90 14.70
C SER A 147 -10.05 -4.24 15.95
N CYS A 148 -8.79 -3.82 15.98
CA CYS A 148 -8.00 -3.89 17.20
C CYS A 148 -8.30 -2.71 18.12
N VAL A 149 -8.06 -2.88 19.43
CA VAL A 149 -8.22 -1.80 20.41
C VAL A 149 -6.99 -0.89 20.41
N PRO A 150 -7.13 0.40 20.05
CA PRO A 150 -6.04 1.37 20.06
C PRO A 150 -5.68 1.81 21.48
N HIS A 151 -4.54 2.49 21.65
CA HIS A 151 -4.11 3.08 22.91
C HIS A 151 -4.32 4.59 22.89
N THR A 152 -4.57 5.20 24.05
CA THR A 152 -4.58 6.65 24.19
C THR A 152 -4.13 7.11 25.57
N THR A 153 -3.47 8.28 25.64
CA THR A 153 -3.22 8.97 26.93
C THR A 153 -4.40 9.81 27.40
N ARG A 154 -5.44 9.93 26.58
CA ARG A 154 -6.64 10.69 26.95
C ARG A 154 -7.29 10.03 28.18
N PRO A 155 -7.73 10.80 29.18
CA PRO A 155 -8.53 10.25 30.26
C PRO A 155 -9.78 9.53 29.74
N LYS A 156 -10.05 8.35 30.30
CA LYS A 156 -11.25 7.56 30.02
C LYS A 156 -12.50 8.35 30.40
N ARG A 157 -13.50 8.39 29.53
CA ARG A 157 -14.83 8.95 29.83
C ARG A 157 -15.67 7.94 30.61
N ASP A 158 -16.72 8.40 31.27
CA ASP A 158 -17.55 7.55 32.13
C ASP A 158 -18.21 6.38 31.39
N TYR A 159 -18.62 6.61 30.13
CA TYR A 159 -19.26 5.61 29.27
C TYR A 159 -18.29 4.70 28.52
N GLU A 160 -16.98 4.98 28.57
CA GLU A 160 -15.94 4.19 27.89
C GLU A 160 -15.43 3.07 28.80
N VAL A 161 -15.05 1.95 28.19
CA VAL A 161 -14.54 0.75 28.84
C VAL A 161 -13.10 0.51 28.39
N ASP A 162 -12.19 0.43 29.35
CA ASP A 162 -10.77 0.12 29.11
C ASP A 162 -10.61 -1.29 28.54
N GLY A 163 -9.77 -1.42 27.51
CA GLY A 163 -9.61 -2.66 26.76
C GLY A 163 -10.73 -2.99 25.77
N ARG A 164 -11.74 -2.11 25.62
CA ARG A 164 -12.77 -2.21 24.56
C ARG A 164 -12.71 -1.00 23.63
N ASP A 165 -12.86 0.19 24.19
CA ASP A 165 -12.86 1.43 23.41
C ASP A 165 -11.42 1.87 23.12
N TYR A 166 -10.59 1.93 24.16
CA TYR A 166 -9.16 2.15 24.10
C TYR A 166 -8.46 1.38 25.22
N HIS A 167 -7.15 1.16 25.08
CA HIS A 167 -6.26 0.97 26.20
C HIS A 167 -5.85 2.34 26.73
N PHE A 168 -6.37 2.71 27.90
CA PHE A 168 -6.15 4.03 28.51
C PHE A 168 -4.80 4.05 29.25
N VAL A 169 -3.81 4.69 28.64
CA VAL A 169 -2.44 4.78 29.17
C VAL A 169 -2.34 5.98 30.11
N ILE A 170 -2.08 5.71 31.39
CA ILE A 170 -2.03 6.76 32.43
C ILE A 170 -0.80 7.67 32.26
N SER A 171 0.36 7.09 31.96
CA SER A 171 1.61 7.85 31.81
C SER A 171 1.88 8.19 30.34
N ARG A 172 1.78 9.48 30.01
CA ARG A 172 2.18 9.99 28.70
C ARG A 172 3.65 9.68 28.40
N GLU A 173 4.53 9.86 29.38
CA GLU A 173 5.97 9.57 29.26
C GLU A 173 6.21 8.10 28.89
N GLN A 174 5.44 7.17 29.47
CA GLN A 174 5.54 5.76 29.12
C GLN A 174 5.08 5.50 27.68
N MET A 175 3.97 6.12 27.24
CA MET A 175 3.51 5.98 25.85
C MET A 175 4.52 6.57 24.85
N GLU A 176 5.16 7.70 25.18
CA GLU A 176 6.22 8.29 24.36
C GLU A 176 7.43 7.36 24.25
N LYS A 177 7.84 6.73 25.35
CA LYS A 177 8.88 5.70 25.36
C LYS A 177 8.49 4.50 24.49
N ASP A 178 7.27 4.02 24.61
CA ASP A 178 6.76 2.90 23.81
C ASP A 178 6.70 3.22 22.30
N ILE A 179 6.40 4.46 21.94
CA ILE A 179 6.48 4.96 20.55
C ILE A 179 7.94 4.95 20.06
N GLN A 180 8.89 5.41 20.87
CA GLN A 180 10.33 5.41 20.55
C GLN A 180 10.89 3.98 20.42
N GLU A 181 10.38 3.03 21.22
CA GLU A 181 10.72 1.61 21.17
C GLU A 181 10.00 0.85 20.03
N HIS A 182 9.35 1.56 19.10
CA HIS A 182 8.67 0.99 17.94
C HIS A 182 7.56 -0.02 18.27
N LYS A 183 6.89 0.12 19.43
CA LYS A 183 5.75 -0.75 19.81
C LYS A 183 4.46 -0.43 19.05
N PHE A 184 4.41 0.71 18.36
CA PHE A 184 3.26 1.18 17.60
C PHE A 184 3.51 1.15 16.09
N ILE A 185 2.56 0.58 15.35
CA ILE A 185 2.58 0.62 13.87
C ILE A 185 2.21 2.02 13.36
N GLU A 186 1.43 2.76 14.13
CA GLU A 186 1.11 4.16 13.88
C GLU A 186 0.80 4.84 15.22
N ALA A 187 1.25 6.08 15.37
CA ALA A 187 0.94 6.91 16.52
C ALA A 187 0.87 8.37 16.10
N GLY A 188 0.01 9.13 16.77
CA GLY A 188 -0.21 10.55 16.51
C GLY A 188 -0.72 11.29 17.73
N GLN A 189 -0.73 12.62 17.65
CA GLN A 189 -1.27 13.48 18.69
C GLN A 189 -2.57 14.14 18.20
N TYR A 190 -3.59 14.14 19.03
CA TYR A 190 -4.84 14.84 18.78
C TYR A 190 -5.38 15.44 20.09
N ASN A 191 -5.71 16.74 20.09
CA ASN A 191 -6.12 17.49 21.27
C ASN A 191 -5.23 17.21 22.49
N ASP A 192 -3.91 17.35 22.30
CA ASP A 192 -2.86 17.13 23.30
C ASP A 192 -2.78 15.74 23.93
N ASN A 193 -3.51 14.77 23.39
CA ASN A 193 -3.45 13.38 23.79
C ASN A 193 -2.79 12.55 22.69
N LEU A 194 -1.98 11.57 23.10
CA LEU A 194 -1.40 10.61 22.19
C LEU A 194 -2.41 9.50 21.90
N TYR A 195 -2.38 9.03 20.67
CA TYR A 195 -3.14 7.88 20.18
C TYR A 195 -2.20 6.98 19.41
N GLY A 196 -2.41 5.67 19.49
CA GLY A 196 -1.58 4.74 18.72
C GLY A 196 -2.17 3.34 18.58
N THR A 197 -1.88 2.73 17.44
CA THR A 197 -2.23 1.34 17.16
C THR A 197 -1.00 0.48 17.43
N SER A 198 -1.06 -0.35 18.48
CA SER A 198 0.09 -1.16 18.89
C SER A 198 0.23 -2.42 18.03
N VAL A 199 1.46 -2.88 17.83
CA VAL A 199 1.73 -4.17 17.15
C VAL A 199 1.01 -5.31 17.87
N GLN A 200 0.99 -5.27 19.21
CA GLN A 200 0.37 -6.31 20.02
C GLN A 200 -1.16 -6.34 19.87
N SER A 201 -1.81 -5.19 19.78
CA SER A 201 -3.26 -5.08 19.54
C SER A 201 -3.64 -5.72 18.21
N VAL A 202 -2.83 -5.50 17.16
CA VAL A 202 -3.04 -6.12 15.85
C VAL A 202 -2.83 -7.63 15.90
N ARG A 203 -1.72 -8.08 16.52
CA ARG A 203 -1.40 -9.50 16.67
C ARG A 203 -2.50 -10.25 17.42
N PHE A 204 -3.06 -9.65 18.46
CA PHE A 204 -4.14 -10.23 19.27
C PHE A 204 -5.39 -10.58 18.45
N VAL A 205 -5.74 -9.78 17.44
CA VAL A 205 -6.86 -10.06 16.52
C VAL A 205 -6.47 -11.13 15.51
N ALA A 206 -5.27 -11.00 14.92
CA ALA A 206 -4.74 -11.93 13.93
C ALA A 206 -4.63 -13.38 14.44
N GLU A 207 -4.15 -13.57 15.67
CA GLU A 207 -3.99 -14.88 16.32
C GLU A 207 -5.33 -15.52 16.72
N ARG A 208 -6.43 -14.76 16.72
CA ARG A 208 -7.79 -15.27 16.95
C ARG A 208 -8.50 -15.68 15.67
N GLY A 209 -7.79 -15.73 14.55
CA GLY A 209 -8.35 -16.17 13.28
C GLY A 209 -9.14 -15.08 12.54
N LYS A 210 -9.00 -13.80 12.92
CA LYS A 210 -9.68 -12.68 12.27
C LYS A 210 -8.71 -11.76 11.55
N HIS A 211 -9.11 -11.28 10.38
CA HIS A 211 -8.45 -10.19 9.68
C HIS A 211 -8.64 -8.90 10.48
N CYS A 212 -7.54 -8.36 11.00
CA CYS A 212 -7.56 -7.06 11.67
C CYS A 212 -7.69 -5.95 10.62
N ILE A 213 -8.85 -5.29 10.54
CA ILE A 213 -9.04 -4.10 9.71
C ILE A 213 -8.33 -2.92 10.38
N LEU A 214 -7.44 -2.25 9.64
CA LEU A 214 -6.62 -1.17 10.16
C LEU A 214 -6.89 0.13 9.39
N ASP A 215 -7.36 1.14 10.11
CA ASP A 215 -7.44 2.51 9.60
C ASP A 215 -6.14 3.26 9.90
N VAL A 216 -5.12 3.03 9.05
CA VAL A 216 -3.76 3.56 9.21
C VAL A 216 -3.20 4.04 7.87
N SER A 217 -2.13 4.83 7.90
CA SER A 217 -1.41 5.25 6.67
C SER A 217 -0.54 4.12 6.09
N GLY A 218 -0.04 4.33 4.85
CA GLY A 218 0.88 3.40 4.19
C GLY A 218 2.17 3.13 4.97
N ASN A 219 2.57 4.03 5.88
CA ASN A 219 3.74 3.83 6.74
C ASN A 219 3.59 2.62 7.68
N ALA A 220 2.37 2.30 8.09
CA ALA A 220 2.10 1.16 8.95
C ALA A 220 2.39 -0.18 8.26
N ILE A 221 2.31 -0.25 6.92
CA ILE A 221 2.64 -1.47 6.15
C ILE A 221 4.07 -1.90 6.45
N LYS A 222 5.02 -0.95 6.39
CA LYS A 222 6.45 -1.22 6.65
C LYS A 222 6.68 -1.69 8.08
N ARG A 223 6.04 -1.03 9.06
CA ARG A 223 6.19 -1.38 10.48
C ARG A 223 5.61 -2.77 10.79
N LEU A 224 4.51 -3.13 10.15
CA LEU A 224 3.90 -4.47 10.25
C LEU A 224 4.81 -5.56 9.67
N GLN A 225 5.40 -5.33 8.49
CA GLN A 225 6.37 -6.25 7.89
C GLN A 225 7.60 -6.47 8.77
N VAL A 226 8.15 -5.39 9.38
CA VAL A 226 9.25 -5.49 10.36
C VAL A 226 8.83 -6.32 11.58
N ALA A 227 7.58 -6.18 12.02
CA ALA A 227 6.99 -6.97 13.11
C ALA A 227 6.58 -8.41 12.70
N GLN A 228 6.93 -8.84 11.48
CA GLN A 228 6.60 -10.16 10.92
C GLN A 228 5.09 -10.44 10.82
N LEU A 229 4.29 -9.38 10.74
CA LEU A 229 2.86 -9.41 10.45
C LEU A 229 2.65 -8.83 9.05
N TYR A 230 2.56 -9.66 8.02
CA TYR A 230 2.47 -9.20 6.64
C TYR A 230 1.02 -8.84 6.28
N PRO A 231 0.66 -7.54 6.15
CA PRO A 231 -0.71 -7.17 5.87
C PRO A 231 -1.08 -7.47 4.41
N ILE A 232 -2.39 -7.55 4.14
CA ILE A 232 -2.97 -7.44 2.81
C ILE A 232 -3.24 -5.93 2.60
N ALA A 233 -2.38 -5.27 1.83
CA ALA A 233 -2.46 -3.84 1.58
C ALA A 233 -3.13 -3.59 0.22
N ILE A 234 -4.34 -3.05 0.23
CA ILE A 234 -5.14 -2.82 -0.99
C ILE A 234 -5.24 -1.31 -1.23
N PHE A 235 -4.78 -0.87 -2.39
CA PHE A 235 -4.95 0.52 -2.82
C PHE A 235 -6.11 0.66 -3.80
N ILE A 236 -7.10 1.47 -3.45
CA ILE A 236 -8.20 1.86 -4.32
C ILE A 236 -7.72 3.01 -5.21
N LYS A 237 -7.43 2.71 -6.47
CA LYS A 237 -6.91 3.69 -7.42
C LYS A 237 -8.05 4.33 -8.23
N PRO A 238 -8.34 5.64 -8.03
CA PRO A 238 -9.34 6.30 -8.84
C PRO A 238 -8.91 6.40 -10.30
N ARG A 239 -9.81 6.07 -11.24
CA ARG A 239 -9.55 6.19 -12.69
C ARG A 239 -9.51 7.64 -13.16
N SER A 240 -10.45 8.44 -12.66
CA SER A 240 -10.59 9.87 -12.94
C SER A 240 -11.42 10.52 -11.82
N LEU A 241 -11.72 11.81 -11.99
CA LEU A 241 -12.58 12.55 -11.05
C LEU A 241 -14.05 12.12 -11.14
N GLU A 242 -14.52 11.70 -12.32
CA GLU A 242 -15.94 11.41 -12.57
C GLU A 242 -16.45 10.24 -11.72
N PRO A 243 -15.84 9.03 -11.72
CA PRO A 243 -16.28 7.94 -10.86
C PRO A 243 -16.22 8.27 -9.36
N LEU A 244 -15.24 9.09 -8.94
CA LEU A 244 -15.14 9.53 -7.54
C LEU A 244 -16.35 10.34 -7.10
N MET A 245 -16.81 11.25 -7.97
CA MET A 245 -17.99 12.07 -7.70
C MET A 245 -19.28 11.24 -7.79
N GLU A 246 -19.34 10.25 -8.68
CA GLU A 246 -20.50 9.35 -8.79
C GLU A 246 -20.67 8.46 -7.55
N MET A 247 -19.57 7.90 -7.04
CA MET A 247 -19.56 7.07 -5.83
C MET A 247 -19.92 7.85 -4.56
N ASN A 248 -19.62 9.16 -4.53
CA ASN A 248 -19.96 10.03 -3.42
C ASN A 248 -20.51 11.37 -3.90
N LYS A 249 -21.82 11.38 -4.17
CA LYS A 249 -22.58 12.55 -4.64
C LYS A 249 -22.56 13.76 -3.69
N ARG A 250 -22.01 13.62 -2.48
CA ARG A 250 -21.86 14.73 -1.52
C ARG A 250 -20.54 15.48 -1.69
N LEU A 251 -19.58 14.94 -2.45
CA LEU A 251 -18.30 15.60 -2.71
C LEU A 251 -18.50 16.78 -3.67
N THR A 252 -17.93 17.93 -3.32
CA THR A 252 -17.73 19.00 -4.29
C THR A 252 -16.61 18.63 -5.25
N GLU A 253 -16.60 19.24 -6.44
CA GLU A 253 -15.54 19.02 -7.43
C GLU A 253 -14.14 19.32 -6.86
N GLU A 254 -14.01 20.37 -6.05
CA GLU A 254 -12.74 20.72 -5.38
C GLU A 254 -12.29 19.63 -4.39
N GLN A 255 -13.21 19.04 -3.63
CA GLN A 255 -12.92 17.95 -2.71
C GLN A 255 -12.56 16.66 -3.46
N ALA A 256 -13.25 16.37 -4.57
CA ALA A 256 -12.93 15.23 -5.44
C ALA A 256 -11.53 15.37 -6.01
N LYS A 257 -11.16 16.57 -6.49
CA LYS A 257 -9.79 16.86 -6.96
C LYS A 257 -8.74 16.66 -5.88
N LYS A 258 -8.95 17.21 -4.68
CA LYS A 258 -8.04 17.00 -3.53
C LYS A 258 -7.88 15.51 -3.18
N THR A 259 -8.97 14.75 -3.27
CA THR A 259 -8.98 13.31 -3.00
C THR A 259 -8.20 12.54 -4.06
N TYR A 260 -8.39 12.88 -5.33
CA TYR A 260 -7.65 12.32 -6.45
C TYR A 260 -6.14 12.62 -6.34
N ASP A 261 -5.75 13.88 -6.12
CA ASP A 261 -4.35 14.28 -5.97
C ASP A 261 -3.68 13.57 -4.79
N ARG A 262 -4.41 13.37 -3.68
CA ARG A 262 -3.92 12.59 -2.54
C ARG A 262 -3.71 11.12 -2.90
N ALA A 263 -4.61 10.52 -3.66
CA ALA A 263 -4.49 9.13 -4.11
C ALA A 263 -3.26 8.95 -5.02
N ILE A 264 -2.99 9.89 -5.94
CA ILE A 264 -1.81 9.85 -6.79
C ILE A 264 -0.50 9.94 -5.98
N LYS A 265 -0.45 10.84 -4.98
CA LYS A 265 0.71 10.93 -4.08
C LYS A 265 0.91 9.66 -3.28
N LEU A 266 -0.17 9.08 -2.76
CA LEU A 266 -0.14 7.83 -2.00
C LEU A 266 0.36 6.66 -2.87
N GLU A 267 -0.07 6.58 -4.13
CA GLU A 267 0.45 5.59 -5.09
C GLU A 267 1.95 5.77 -5.36
N GLN A 268 2.40 7.02 -5.55
CA GLN A 268 3.81 7.32 -5.78
C GLN A 268 4.70 6.98 -4.58
N GLU A 269 4.22 7.24 -3.37
CA GLU A 269 5.00 7.05 -2.15
C GLU A 269 5.00 5.59 -1.66
N PHE A 270 3.88 4.89 -1.81
CA PHE A 270 3.68 3.56 -1.22
C PHE A 270 3.43 2.45 -2.24
N GLY A 271 3.50 2.75 -3.55
CA GLY A 271 3.21 1.79 -4.62
C GLY A 271 4.08 0.54 -4.63
N GLU A 272 5.22 0.50 -3.94
CA GLU A 272 6.01 -0.72 -3.75
C GLU A 272 5.47 -1.65 -2.65
N TYR A 273 4.62 -1.15 -1.75
CA TYR A 273 4.16 -1.89 -0.57
C TYR A 273 2.74 -2.45 -0.70
N PHE A 274 2.03 -2.14 -1.78
CA PHE A 274 0.68 -2.67 -1.96
C PHE A 274 0.73 -4.14 -2.37
N THR A 275 -0.18 -4.92 -1.82
CA THR A 275 -0.45 -6.28 -2.28
C THR A 275 -1.25 -6.26 -3.57
N ALA A 276 -2.21 -5.33 -3.68
CA ALA A 276 -3.05 -5.18 -4.85
C ALA A 276 -3.47 -3.72 -5.10
N ILE A 277 -3.78 -3.42 -6.36
CA ILE A 277 -4.41 -2.17 -6.78
C ILE A 277 -5.78 -2.52 -7.35
N VAL A 278 -6.83 -1.93 -6.77
CA VAL A 278 -8.23 -2.14 -7.16
C VAL A 278 -8.75 -0.90 -7.87
N GLN A 279 -9.47 -1.11 -8.97
CA GLN A 279 -10.15 -0.05 -9.72
C GLN A 279 -11.56 -0.51 -10.07
N GLY A 280 -12.54 0.36 -9.87
CA GLY A 280 -13.92 0.12 -10.26
C GLY A 280 -14.63 1.43 -10.59
N ASP A 281 -15.74 1.30 -11.31
CA ASP A 281 -16.60 2.44 -11.64
C ASP A 281 -17.66 2.64 -10.56
N THR A 282 -18.04 1.58 -9.85
CA THR A 282 -18.95 1.64 -8.69
C THR A 282 -18.26 1.19 -7.40
N LEU A 283 -18.85 1.58 -6.26
CA LEU A 283 -18.38 1.12 -4.95
C LEU A 283 -18.55 -0.39 -4.78
N GLU A 284 -19.62 -0.97 -5.34
CA GLU A 284 -19.90 -2.41 -5.28
C GLU A 284 -18.81 -3.21 -6.00
N ASP A 285 -18.38 -2.75 -7.18
CA ASP A 285 -17.27 -3.38 -7.91
C ASP A 285 -15.97 -3.35 -7.09
N ILE A 286 -15.67 -2.21 -6.48
CA ILE A 286 -14.48 -2.05 -5.62
C ILE A 286 -14.58 -2.96 -4.40
N TYR A 287 -15.74 -3.02 -3.75
CA TYR A 287 -15.98 -3.88 -2.59
C TYR A 287 -15.78 -5.36 -2.93
N ASN A 288 -16.38 -5.82 -4.03
CA ASN A 288 -16.25 -7.20 -4.48
C ASN A 288 -14.81 -7.56 -4.85
N GLN A 289 -14.08 -6.65 -5.54
CA GLN A 289 -12.66 -6.85 -5.83
C GLN A 289 -11.80 -6.89 -4.55
N CYS A 290 -12.05 -6.01 -3.57
CA CYS A 290 -11.36 -6.05 -2.29
C CYS A 290 -11.59 -7.40 -1.57
N LYS A 291 -12.83 -7.92 -1.57
CA LYS A 291 -13.13 -9.24 -0.99
C LYS A 291 -12.36 -10.36 -1.68
N LEU A 292 -12.33 -10.37 -3.01
CA LEU A 292 -11.58 -11.36 -3.79
C LEU A 292 -10.09 -11.31 -3.46
N VAL A 293 -9.49 -10.11 -3.45
CA VAL A 293 -8.08 -9.95 -3.08
C VAL A 293 -7.81 -10.46 -1.66
N ILE A 294 -8.68 -10.14 -0.69
CA ILE A 294 -8.51 -10.62 0.69
C ILE A 294 -8.58 -12.15 0.73
N GLU A 295 -9.56 -12.75 0.05
CA GLU A 295 -9.73 -14.20 -0.01
C GLU A 295 -8.51 -14.90 -0.61
N GLU A 296 -8.05 -14.46 -1.79
CA GLU A 296 -6.87 -15.00 -2.46
C GLU A 296 -5.60 -14.86 -1.60
N GLN A 297 -5.49 -13.78 -0.83
CA GLN A 297 -4.31 -13.46 -0.03
C GLN A 297 -4.40 -13.96 1.42
N SER A 298 -5.49 -14.61 1.82
CA SER A 298 -5.75 -15.11 3.19
C SER A 298 -5.15 -16.48 3.50
N GLY A 299 -4.63 -17.18 2.48
CA GLY A 299 -4.12 -18.54 2.62
C GLY A 299 -2.95 -18.68 3.62
N PRO A 300 -2.68 -19.91 4.10
CA PRO A 300 -1.59 -20.18 5.05
C PRO A 300 -0.20 -19.99 4.44
N PHE A 301 -0.10 -19.98 3.12
CA PHE A 301 1.13 -19.68 2.41
C PHE A 301 1.02 -18.34 1.69
N ILE A 302 1.96 -17.45 1.97
CA ILE A 302 1.97 -16.09 1.43
C ILE A 302 3.28 -15.82 0.69
N TRP A 303 3.25 -14.84 -0.20
CA TRP A 303 4.44 -14.30 -0.86
C TRP A 303 4.93 -13.08 -0.10
N ILE A 304 6.20 -13.09 0.29
CA ILE A 304 6.85 -11.97 0.97
C ILE A 304 8.08 -11.51 0.20
N PRO A 305 8.51 -10.24 0.32
CA PRO A 305 9.72 -9.75 -0.31
C PRO A 305 10.95 -10.59 0.07
N SER A 306 11.72 -10.98 -0.95
CA SER A 306 13.00 -11.70 -0.80
C SER A 306 14.17 -10.70 -0.77
N LYS A 307 15.28 -11.11 -0.13
CA LYS A 307 16.54 -10.35 -0.13
C LYS A 307 17.36 -10.54 -1.41
N GLU A 308 16.93 -11.44 -2.28
CA GLU A 308 17.57 -11.67 -3.58
C GLU A 308 17.49 -10.41 -4.45
N LYS A 309 18.52 -10.20 -5.27
CA LYS A 309 18.56 -9.08 -6.22
C LYS A 309 18.31 -9.60 -7.62
N LEU A 310 17.46 -8.89 -8.36
CA LEU A 310 17.29 -8.99 -9.82
C LEU A 310 18.36 -8.19 -10.54
#